data_AF-A0A847FBB1-F1
#
_entry.id   AF-A0A847FBB1-F1
#
_cell.length_a   1.000
_cell.length_b   1.000
_cell.length_c   1.000
_cell.angle_alpha   90.00
_cell.angle_beta   90.00
_cell.angle_gamma   90.00
#
_symmetry.space_group_name_H-M   'P 1'
#
loop_
_entity.id
_entity.type
_entity.pdbx_description
1 polymer ?
#
loop_
_entity_poly.entity_id
_entity_poly.type
_entity_poly.pdbx_seq_one_letter_code
_entity_poly.pdbx_strand_id
1 'polypeptide(L)'
;LLGIGGGIIHVPAMCNLLSYPVHIATATSHMVISITTFSALITHIIRESFADGFAIALLLSLGAIAGAQVGAKYSKKVPGQVIIRFLALGLLAVAIRLIVSVVST
;
A
#
# COMPACT_ATOMS: atom_id res chain seq x y z
N LEU A 1 -7.78 2.93 -10.78
CA LEU A 1 -7.68 2.41 -9.40
C LEU A 1 -6.91 3.43 -8.57
N LEU A 2 -7.30 3.70 -7.32
CA LEU A 2 -6.76 4.76 -6.43
C LEU A 2 -5.23 4.71 -6.14
N GLY A 3 -4.44 3.87 -6.83
CA GLY A 3 -2.98 3.76 -6.67
C GLY A 3 -2.52 2.98 -5.43
N ILE A 4 -3.43 2.58 -4.54
CA ILE A 4 -3.11 2.03 -3.21
C ILE A 4 -3.09 0.48 -3.14
N GLY A 5 -3.23 -0.21 -4.29
CA GLY A 5 -3.14 -1.68 -4.37
C GLY A 5 -4.23 -2.48 -3.64
N GLY A 6 -5.20 -1.83 -2.99
CA GLY A 6 -6.31 -2.50 -2.28
C GLY A 6 -5.95 -3.12 -0.93
N GLY A 7 -4.72 -2.94 -0.42
CA GLY A 7 -4.27 -3.52 0.86
C GLY A 7 -5.07 -3.04 2.08
N ILE A 8 -5.61 -1.82 2.00
CA ILE A 8 -6.48 -1.21 3.00
C ILE A 8 -7.72 -2.07 3.28
N ILE A 9 -8.22 -2.80 2.27
CA ILE A 9 -9.40 -3.65 2.39
C ILE A 9 -8.98 -5.08 2.73
N HIS A 10 -7.95 -5.62 2.09
CA HIS A 10 -7.52 -7.01 2.26
C HIS A 10 -7.09 -7.35 3.70
N VAL A 11 -6.31 -6.48 4.36
CA VAL A 11 -5.79 -6.74 5.71
C VAL A 11 -6.90 -6.82 6.78
N PRO A 12 -7.80 -5.82 6.92
CA PRO A 12 -8.89 -5.90 7.88
C PRO A 12 -9.94 -6.95 7.51
N ALA A 13 -10.16 -7.23 6.22
CA ALA A 13 -11.04 -8.32 5.80
C ALA A 13 -10.50 -9.68 6.27
N MET A 14 -9.22 -9.98 6.04
CA MET A 14 -8.63 -11.25 6.50
C MET A 14 -8.56 -11.35 8.03
N CYS A 15 -8.28 -10.24 8.72
CA CYS A 15 -8.16 -10.24 10.17
C CYS A 15 -9.50 -10.29 10.91
N ASN A 16 -10.52 -9.54 10.46
CA ASN A 16 -11.82 -9.47 11.13
C ASN A 16 -12.83 -10.50 10.61
N LEU A 17 -12.78 -10.83 9.31
CA LEU A 17 -13.78 -11.72 8.70
C LEU A 17 -13.34 -13.19 8.73
N LEU A 18 -12.04 -13.46 8.53
CA LEU A 18 -11.50 -14.83 8.51
C LEU A 18 -10.68 -15.17 9.77
N SER A 19 -10.55 -14.25 10.73
CA SER A 19 -9.81 -14.45 12.00
C SER A 19 -8.36 -14.94 11.82
N TYR A 20 -7.71 -14.59 10.70
CA TYR A 20 -6.29 -14.94 10.49
C TYR A 20 -5.38 -14.10 11.40
N PRO A 21 -4.26 -14.67 11.89
CA PRO A 21 -3.25 -13.90 12.60
C PRO A 21 -2.71 -12.79 11.69
N VAL A 22 -2.63 -11.58 12.27
CA VAL A 22 -2.29 -10.33 11.57
C VAL A 22 -1.05 -10.47 10.69
N HIS A 23 -0.04 -11.19 11.16
CA HIS A 23 1.23 -11.35 10.45
C HIS A 23 1.12 -12.16 9.16
N ILE A 24 0.18 -13.11 9.07
CA ILE A 24 -0.08 -13.88 7.85
C ILE A 24 -0.92 -13.04 6.90
N ALA A 25 -1.97 -12.39 7.42
CA ALA A 25 -2.84 -11.52 6.62
C ALA A 25 -2.07 -10.38 5.93
N THR A 26 -1.13 -9.74 6.62
CA THR A 26 -0.29 -8.69 6.04
C THR A 26 0.64 -9.21 4.94
N ALA A 27 1.27 -10.37 5.16
CA ALA A 27 2.15 -10.99 4.17
C ALA A 27 1.39 -11.38 2.89
N THR A 28 0.22 -12.01 3.03
CA THR A 28 -0.63 -12.38 1.88
C THR A 28 -1.13 -11.16 1.12
N SER A 29 -1.57 -10.12 1.83
CA SER A 29 -2.00 -8.88 1.17
C SER A 29 -0.87 -8.21 0.38
N HIS A 30 0.34 -8.15 0.93
CA HIS A 30 1.50 -7.61 0.22
C HIS A 30 1.86 -8.41 -1.04
N MET A 31 1.72 -9.74 -1.00
CA MET A 31 1.93 -10.57 -2.18
C MET A 31 0.93 -10.22 -3.30
N VAL A 32 -0.36 -10.10 -2.97
CA VAL A 32 -1.41 -9.72 -3.94
C VAL A 32 -1.14 -8.32 -4.51
N ILE A 33 -0.76 -7.36 -3.66
CA ILE A 33 -0.41 -6.00 -4.08
C ILE A 33 0.79 -6.01 -5.04
N SER A 34 1.80 -6.84 -4.78
CA SER A 34 2.98 -6.95 -5.65
C SER A 34 2.60 -7.43 -7.06
N ILE A 35 1.79 -8.49 -7.16
CA ILE A 35 1.33 -9.04 -8.44
C ILE A 35 0.47 -8.03 -9.21
N THR A 36 -0.48 -7.39 -8.53
CA THR A 36 -1.37 -6.40 -9.17
C THR A 36 -0.61 -5.15 -9.63
N THR A 37 0.36 -4.69 -8.83
CA THR A 37 1.23 -3.55 -9.19
C THR A 37 2.14 -3.90 -10.36
N PHE A 38 2.67 -5.13 -10.41
CA PHE A 38 3.47 -5.59 -11.54
C PHE A 38 2.66 -5.62 -12.84
N SER A 39 1.42 -6.12 -12.79
CA SER A 39 0.50 -6.06 -13.93
C SER A 39 0.19 -4.62 -14.35
N ALA A 40 -0.03 -3.71 -13.38
CA ALA A 40 -0.26 -2.29 -13.65
C ALA A 40 0.97 -1.61 -14.28
N LEU A 41 2.18 -1.96 -13.86
CA LEU A 41 3.44 -1.47 -14.43
C LEU A 41 3.55 -1.86 -15.90
N ILE A 42 3.35 -3.14 -16.23
CA ILE A 42 3.37 -3.64 -17.62
C ILE A 42 2.35 -2.87 -18.47
N THR A 43 1.14 -2.68 -17.95
CA THR A 43 0.07 -1.95 -18.65
C THR A 43 0.45 -0.50 -18.94
N HIS A 44 1.14 0.17 -18.01
CA HIS A 44 1.61 1.54 -18.25
C HIS A 44 2.75 1.60 -19.28
N ILE A 45 3.62 0.58 -19.32
CA ILE A 45 4.75 0.52 -20.25
C ILE A 45 4.22 0.38 -21.68
N ILE A 46 3.25 -0.50 -21.87
CA ILE A 46 2.62 -0.75 -23.19
C ILE A 46 1.86 0.48 -23.70
N ARG A 47 1.33 1.33 -22.81
CA ARG A 47 0.55 2.53 -23.17
C ARG A 47 1.40 3.78 -23.43
N GLU A 48 2.73 3.67 -23.48
CA GLU A 48 3.70 4.77 -23.71
C GLU A 48 3.54 6.01 -22.81
N SER A 49 2.84 5.89 -21.68
CA SER A 49 2.58 7.02 -20.76
C SER A 49 3.81 7.45 -19.94
N PHE A 50 4.99 6.92 -20.25
CA PHE A 50 6.22 7.06 -19.45
C PHE A 50 7.18 8.16 -19.93
N ALA A 51 6.89 8.85 -21.03
CA ALA A 51 7.83 9.74 -21.70
C ALA A 51 8.36 10.89 -20.81
N ASP A 52 7.53 11.49 -19.96
CA ASP A 52 7.92 12.67 -19.17
C ASP A 52 8.26 12.39 -17.69
N GLY A 53 7.97 11.19 -17.18
CA GLY A 53 7.96 10.89 -15.73
C GLY A 53 8.98 9.85 -15.24
N PHE A 54 9.79 9.27 -16.12
CA PHE A 54 10.64 8.12 -15.78
C PHE A 54 11.66 8.41 -14.66
N ALA A 55 12.27 9.60 -14.67
CA ALA A 55 13.24 10.00 -13.64
C ALA A 55 12.60 10.07 -12.25
N ILE A 56 11.37 10.61 -12.15
CA ILE A 56 10.63 10.72 -10.89
C ILE A 56 10.21 9.32 -10.42
N ALA A 57 9.74 8.46 -11.33
CA ALA A 57 9.39 7.08 -11.02
C ALA A 57 10.58 6.30 -10.46
N LEU A 58 11.78 6.50 -11.02
CA LEU A 58 13.01 5.84 -10.57
C LEU A 58 13.42 6.32 -9.16
N LEU A 59 13.38 7.63 -8.91
CA LEU A 59 13.66 8.22 -7.60
C LEU A 59 12.66 7.73 -6.52
N LEU A 60 11.37 7.71 -6.85
CA LEU A 60 10.33 7.19 -5.97
C LEU A 60 10.51 5.69 -5.71
N SER A 61 10.86 4.91 -6.72
CA SER A 61 11.11 3.47 -6.59
C SER A 61 12.29 3.20 -5.64
N LEU A 62 13.40 3.91 -5.79
CA LEU A 62 14.56 3.80 -4.90
C LEU A 62 14.18 4.14 -3.45
N GLY A 63 13.48 5.26 -3.23
CA GLY A 63 13.00 5.66 -1.91
C GLY A 63 12.03 4.63 -1.31
N ALA A 64 11.12 4.10 -2.12
CA ALA A 64 10.16 3.08 -1.71
C ALA A 64 10.84 1.76 -1.33
N ILE A 65 11.82 1.29 -2.11
CA ILE A 65 12.58 0.07 -1.80
C ILE A 65 13.34 0.24 -0.49
N ALA A 66 14.08 1.35 -0.32
CA ALA A 66 14.81 1.62 0.91
C ALA A 66 13.87 1.69 2.13
N GLY A 67 12.78 2.44 2.02
CA GLY A 67 11.77 2.59 3.08
C GLY A 67 11.07 1.26 3.42
N ALA A 68 10.72 0.45 2.41
CA ALA A 68 10.05 -0.83 2.60
C ALA A 68 10.95 -1.83 3.35
N GLN A 69 12.24 -1.89 3.04
CA GLN A 69 13.17 -2.80 3.73
C GLN A 69 13.35 -2.41 5.20
N VAL A 70 13.51 -1.10 5.46
CA VAL A 70 13.60 -0.56 6.83
C VAL A 70 12.29 -0.86 7.59
N GLY A 71 11.15 -0.53 6.99
CA GLY A 71 9.83 -0.80 7.56
C GLY A 71 9.58 -2.27 7.87
N ALA A 72 9.95 -3.18 6.96
CA ALA A 72 9.81 -4.63 7.15
C ALA A 72 10.67 -5.14 8.33
N LYS A 73 11.88 -4.61 8.49
CA LYS A 73 12.77 -4.97 9.61
C LYS A 73 12.20 -4.53 10.96
N TYR A 74 11.63 -3.32 11.04
CA TYR A 74 11.01 -2.82 12.27
C TYR A 74 9.65 -3.48 12.55
N SER A 75 8.87 -3.82 11.52
CA SER A 75 7.54 -4.43 11.67
C SER A 75 7.57 -5.77 12.40
N LYS A 76 8.67 -6.53 12.33
CA LYS A 76 8.82 -7.81 13.05
C LYS A 76 8.87 -7.65 14.58
N LYS A 77 9.21 -6.46 15.08
CA LYS A 77 9.32 -6.17 16.51
C LYS A 77 8.04 -5.56 17.11
N VAL A 78 7.06 -5.23 16.27
CA VAL A 78 5.85 -4.50 16.68
C VAL A 78 4.71 -5.51 16.86
N PRO A 79 3.95 -5.46 17.97
CA PRO A 79 2.80 -6.34 18.16
C PRO A 79 1.70 -6.05 17.13
N GLY A 80 1.02 -7.10 16.65
CA GLY A 80 0.02 -7.00 15.58
C GLY A 80 -1.11 -6.00 15.87
N GLN A 81 -1.49 -5.81 17.13
CA GLN A 81 -2.49 -4.80 17.55
C GLN A 81 -2.06 -3.37 17.21
N VAL A 82 -0.76 -3.07 17.35
CA VAL A 82 -0.20 -1.75 17.04
C VAL A 82 -0.17 -1.54 15.53
N ILE A 83 0.17 -2.58 14.75
CA ILE A 83 0.12 -2.54 13.27
C ILE A 83 -1.30 -2.17 12.80
N ILE A 84 -2.33 -2.81 13.35
CA ILE A 84 -3.73 -2.51 12.99
C ILE A 84 -4.13 -1.10 13.40
N ARG A 85 -3.71 -0.62 14.58
CA ARG A 85 -3.98 0.77 15.00
C ARG A 85 -3.34 1.79 14.06
N PHE A 86 -2.09 1.58 13.66
CA PHE A 86 -1.41 2.44 12.68
C PHE A 86 -2.10 2.39 11.31
N LEU A 87 -2.52 1.22 10.84
CA LEU A 87 -3.30 1.07 9.61
C LEU A 87 -4.61 1.88 9.70
N ALA A 88 -5.35 1.76 10.80
CA ALA A 88 -6.61 2.48 11.02
C ALA A 88 -6.41 4.00 11.05
N LEU A 89 -5.36 4.49 11.72
CA LEU A 89 -5.01 5.91 11.74
C LEU A 89 -4.62 6.42 10.35
N GLY A 90 -3.82 5.64 9.60
CA GLY A 90 -3.47 5.97 8.21
C GLY A 90 -4.70 6.04 7.31
N LEU A 91 -5.64 5.10 7.47
CA LEU A 91 -6.89 5.10 6.72
C LEU A 91 -7.77 6.32 7.06
N LEU A 92 -7.88 6.69 8.34
CA LEU A 92 -8.57 7.90 8.75
C LEU A 92 -7.96 9.15 8.12
N ALA A 93 -6.63 9.25 8.10
CA ALA A 93 -5.93 10.37 7.46
C ALA A 93 -6.23 10.44 5.94
N VAL A 94 -6.24 9.30 5.24
CA VAL A 94 -6.61 9.24 3.82
C VAL A 94 -8.07 9.60 3.60
N ALA A 95 -8.98 9.13 4.46
CA ALA A 95 -10.40 9.46 4.40
C ALA A 95 -10.63 10.97 4.57
N ILE A 96 -9.96 11.60 5.54
CA ILE A 96 -10.01 13.06 5.73
C ILE A 96 -9.44 13.78 4.50
N ARG A 97 -8.28 13.35 3.97
CA ARG A 97 -7.69 13.92 2.76
C ARG A 97 -8.63 13.86 1.56
N LEU A 98 -9.35 12.76 1.38
CA LEU A 98 -10.34 12.61 0.31
C LEU A 98 -11.53 13.56 0.50
N ILE A 99 -12.06 13.66 1.72
CA ILE A 99 -13.15 14.61 2.01
C ILE A 99 -12.71 16.04 1.71
N VAL A 100 -11.52 16.44 2.16
CA VAL A 100 -10.98 17.78 1.89
C VAL A 100 -10.77 18.00 0.40
N SER A 101 -10.23 17.02 -0.33
CA SER A 101 -10.02 17.11 -1.78
C SER A 101 -11.33 17.24 -2.56
N VAL A 102 -12.39 16.56 -2.12
CA VAL A 102 -13.72 16.64 -2.72
C VAL A 102 -14.37 17.99 -2.40
N VAL A 103 -14.19 18.51 -1.19
CA VAL A 103 -14.73 19.81 -0.77
C VAL A 103 -13.99 20.99 -1.42
N SER A 104 -12.71 20.83 -1.79
CA SER A 104 -11.93 21.89 -2.46
C SER A 104 -12.02 21.87 -3.99
N THR A 105 -12.87 21.02 -4.57
CA THR A 105 -13.16 20.95 -6.02
C THR A 105 -14.55 21.48 -6.26
#